data_AF-A0A0N0GLG6-F1
#
_entry.id   AF-A0A0N0GLG6-F1
#
_cell.length_a   1.000
_cell.length_b   1.000
_cell.length_c   1.000
_cell.angle_alpha   90.00
_cell.angle_beta   90.00
_cell.angle_gamma   90.00
#
_symmetry.space_group_name_H-M   'P 1'
#
loop_
_entity.id
_entity.type
_entity.pdbx_description
1 polymer ?
#
loop_
_entity_poly.entity_id
_entity_poly.type
_entity_poly.pdbx_seq_one_letter_code
_entity_poly.pdbx_strand_id
1 'polypeptide(L)'
;MPRSALISALLLASLSLSLNARAETDPWANYDKVLKTLPKDAAATLDRGVSCNHFSGEINGDNSAADKQTFREMKKLKCGTVDQDIASVKNKYKNNKAVVNAIQVYYEN
;
A
#
# COMPACT_ATOMS: atom_id res chain seq x y z
N MET A 1 -47.09 -54.48 -18.39
CA MET A 1 -47.23 -54.10 -16.97
C MET A 1 -46.84 -55.30 -16.12
N PRO A 2 -46.33 -55.16 -14.87
CA PRO A 2 -45.78 -53.98 -14.18
C PRO A 2 -44.22 -54.13 -14.08
N ARG A 3 -43.39 -53.53 -13.19
CA ARG A 3 -43.47 -52.40 -12.24
C ARG A 3 -42.05 -51.78 -12.02
N SER A 4 -41.99 -50.79 -11.13
CA SER A 4 -40.86 -50.14 -10.42
C SER A 4 -39.51 -50.88 -10.35
N ALA A 5 -38.36 -50.31 -10.74
CA ALA A 5 -37.66 -49.08 -10.29
C ALA A 5 -36.79 -49.26 -9.02
N LEU A 6 -35.50 -48.89 -9.09
CA LEU A 6 -34.72 -48.22 -8.02
C LEU A 6 -33.22 -48.03 -8.38
N ILE A 7 -32.62 -46.96 -7.81
CA ILE A 7 -31.17 -46.72 -7.56
C ILE A 7 -30.20 -46.57 -8.75
N SER A 8 -29.78 -45.33 -9.00
CA SER A 8 -28.36 -44.92 -8.84
C SER A 8 -28.20 -43.41 -8.94
N ALA A 9 -28.17 -42.74 -7.79
CA ALA A 9 -27.63 -41.38 -7.70
C ALA A 9 -26.11 -41.48 -7.56
N LEU A 10 -25.36 -41.32 -8.66
CA LEU A 10 -23.90 -41.28 -8.62
C LEU A 10 -23.37 -39.84 -8.77
N LEU A 11 -22.86 -39.34 -7.65
CA LEU A 11 -21.63 -38.54 -7.53
C LEU A 11 -21.16 -37.77 -8.77
N LEU A 12 -21.44 -36.46 -8.79
CA LEU A 12 -20.47 -35.49 -9.26
C LEU A 12 -19.90 -34.76 -8.04
N ALA A 13 -18.65 -35.09 -7.71
CA ALA A 13 -17.97 -34.61 -6.52
C ALA A 13 -17.80 -33.08 -6.56
N SER A 14 -18.02 -32.46 -5.41
CA SER A 14 -17.79 -31.03 -5.16
C SER A 14 -16.35 -30.64 -5.50
N LEU A 15 -16.19 -29.86 -6.57
CA LEU A 15 -14.93 -29.20 -6.88
C LEU A 15 -14.75 -28.00 -5.92
N SER A 16 -14.32 -28.30 -4.69
CA SER A 16 -14.04 -27.31 -3.64
C SER A 16 -12.81 -26.47 -4.00
N LEU A 17 -12.98 -25.52 -4.92
CA LEU A 17 -12.01 -24.45 -5.11
C LEU A 17 -11.91 -23.65 -3.81
N SER A 18 -10.86 -23.92 -3.02
CA SER A 18 -10.46 -23.06 -1.91
C SER A 18 -9.94 -21.74 -2.47
N LEU A 19 -10.85 -20.84 -2.85
CA LEU A 19 -10.55 -19.42 -2.99
C LEU A 19 -10.10 -18.93 -1.60
N ASN A 20 -8.79 -18.91 -1.39
CA ASN A 20 -8.16 -18.10 -0.36
C ASN A 20 -8.33 -16.63 -0.76
N ALA A 21 -9.56 -16.12 -0.58
CA ALA A 21 -9.83 -14.70 -0.56
C ALA A 21 -9.11 -14.10 0.65
N ARG A 22 -7.82 -13.83 0.49
CA ARG A 22 -7.16 -12.80 1.30
C ARG A 22 -7.97 -11.53 1.03
N ALA A 23 -8.73 -11.09 2.03
CA ALA A 23 -9.22 -9.74 2.05
C ALA A 23 -7.97 -8.84 1.93
N GLU A 24 -7.88 -8.11 0.83
CA GLU A 24 -6.80 -7.17 0.58
C GLU A 24 -7.00 -6.01 1.56
N THR A 25 -6.40 -6.15 2.74
CA THR A 25 -6.43 -5.10 3.75
C THR A 25 -5.52 -3.99 3.24
N ASP A 26 -6.13 -3.00 2.58
CA ASP A 26 -5.47 -1.76 2.16
C ASP A 26 -4.57 -1.26 3.31
N PRO A 27 -3.24 -1.29 3.13
CA PRO A 27 -2.29 -0.87 4.17
C PRO A 27 -2.47 0.60 4.57
N TRP A 28 -3.06 1.40 3.68
CA TRP A 28 -3.30 2.83 3.88
C TRP A 28 -4.68 3.15 4.47
N ALA A 29 -5.61 2.18 4.58
CA ALA A 29 -6.93 2.38 5.18
C ALA A 29 -6.88 2.84 6.65
N ASN A 30 -5.72 2.71 7.31
CA ASN A 30 -5.45 3.22 8.65
C ASN A 30 -4.27 4.22 8.70
N TYR A 31 -3.85 4.80 7.57
CA TYR A 31 -2.61 5.59 7.48
C TYR A 31 -2.55 6.76 8.47
N ASP A 32 -3.60 7.59 8.51
CA ASP A 32 -3.78 8.67 9.49
C ASP A 32 -3.60 8.21 10.94
N LYS A 33 -4.07 7.00 11.25
CA LYS A 33 -3.98 6.41 12.58
C LYS A 33 -2.57 5.93 12.87
N VAL A 34 -1.88 5.36 11.88
CA VAL A 34 -0.46 5.00 11.98
C VAL A 34 0.39 6.24 12.22
N LEU A 35 0.27 7.28 11.39
CA LEU A 35 1.03 8.54 11.53
C LEU A 35 0.89 9.15 12.94
N LYS A 36 -0.32 9.17 13.50
CA LYS A 36 -0.60 9.68 14.86
C LYS A 36 0.10 8.91 15.99
N THR A 37 0.57 7.69 15.74
CA THR A 37 1.34 6.89 16.72
C THR A 37 2.85 7.05 16.61
N LEU A 38 3.35 7.70 15.54
CA LEU A 38 4.78 7.84 15.29
C LEU A 38 5.36 9.11 15.94
N PRO A 39 6.68 9.14 16.20
CA PRO A 39 7.40 10.39 16.44
C PRO A 39 7.14 11.41 15.33
N LYS A 40 7.00 12.69 15.68
CA LYS A 40 6.55 13.77 14.76
C LYS A 40 7.40 13.87 13.48
N ASP A 41 8.71 13.69 13.59
CA ASP A 41 9.65 13.71 12.47
C ASP A 41 9.56 12.45 11.60
N ALA A 42 9.34 11.28 12.20
CA ALA A 42 9.06 10.05 11.45
C ALA A 42 7.73 10.16 10.68
N ALA A 43 6.67 10.66 11.33
CA ALA A 43 5.38 10.91 10.72
C ALA A 43 5.49 11.88 9.53
N ALA A 44 6.08 13.07 9.75
CA ALA A 44 6.22 14.09 8.71
C ALA A 44 7.14 13.64 7.55
N THR A 45 8.08 12.73 7.78
CA THR A 45 8.94 12.20 6.72
C THR A 45 8.20 11.18 5.86
N LEU A 46 7.40 10.29 6.46
CA LEU A 46 6.56 9.34 5.74
C LEU A 46 5.43 10.03 4.97
N ASP A 47 4.76 11.01 5.58
CA ASP A 47 3.69 11.81 4.95
C ASP A 47 4.19 12.54 3.69
N ARG A 48 5.40 13.08 3.77
CA ARG A 48 6.10 13.67 2.62
C ARG A 48 6.48 12.61 1.58
N GLY A 49 6.88 11.41 1.99
CA GLY A 49 7.14 10.28 1.08
C GLY A 49 5.89 9.87 0.28
N VAL A 50 4.76 9.68 0.97
CA VAL A 50 3.47 9.39 0.33
C VAL A 50 3.04 10.51 -0.62
N SER A 51 3.18 11.77 -0.19
CA SER A 51 2.91 12.93 -1.05
C SER A 51 3.78 12.94 -2.31
N CYS A 52 5.07 12.59 -2.19
CA CYS A 52 5.98 12.50 -3.31
C CYS A 52 5.61 11.36 -4.28
N ASN A 53 5.22 10.19 -3.77
CA ASN A 53 4.77 9.07 -4.60
C ASN A 53 3.48 9.44 -5.36
N HIS A 54 2.53 10.11 -4.70
CA HIS A 54 1.30 10.61 -5.30
C HIS A 54 1.59 11.56 -6.49
N PHE A 55 2.38 12.61 -6.28
CA PHE A 55 2.75 13.54 -7.35
C PHE A 55 3.58 12.88 -8.45
N SER A 56 4.42 11.88 -8.14
CA SER A 56 5.18 11.16 -9.17
C SER A 56 4.27 10.37 -10.12
N GLY A 57 3.07 9.97 -9.68
CA GLY A 57 2.07 9.29 -10.51
C GLY A 57 1.26 10.23 -11.42
N GLU A 58 1.33 11.54 -11.22
CA GLU A 58 0.63 12.53 -12.06
C GLU A 58 1.43 12.95 -13.30
N ILE A 59 2.75 12.70 -13.33
CA ILE A 59 3.62 13.09 -14.43
C ILE A 59 3.42 12.15 -15.62
N ASN A 60 3.03 12.70 -16.77
CA ASN A 60 2.87 11.93 -18.01
C ASN A 60 4.09 12.08 -18.96
N GLY A 61 4.98 13.05 -18.71
CA GLY A 61 6.19 13.31 -19.48
C GLY A 61 6.01 14.18 -20.73
N ASP A 62 4.82 14.76 -20.94
CA ASP A 62 4.50 15.62 -22.10
C ASP A 62 5.03 17.06 -21.99
N ASN A 63 5.63 17.44 -20.84
CA ASN A 63 6.11 18.79 -20.54
C ASN A 63 5.02 19.89 -20.58
N SER A 64 3.75 19.51 -20.40
CA SER A 64 2.61 20.40 -20.28
C SER A 64 2.71 21.36 -19.09
N ALA A 65 1.73 22.27 -18.98
CA ALA A 65 1.57 23.11 -17.80
C ALA A 65 1.27 22.29 -16.53
N ALA A 66 0.65 21.10 -16.67
CA ALA A 66 0.34 20.19 -15.57
C ALA A 66 1.63 19.53 -15.03
N ASP A 67 2.40 18.85 -15.88
CA ASP A 67 3.73 18.31 -15.56
C ASP A 67 4.59 19.35 -14.83
N LYS A 68 4.68 20.57 -15.41
CA LYS A 68 5.45 21.68 -14.82
C LYS A 68 4.92 22.15 -13.47
N GLN A 69 3.64 21.99 -13.18
CA GLN A 69 3.03 22.31 -11.88
C GLN A 69 3.34 21.20 -10.87
N THR A 70 3.15 19.93 -11.23
CA THR A 70 3.50 18.78 -10.39
C THR A 70 5.00 18.79 -10.01
N PHE A 71 5.91 19.05 -10.96
CA PHE A 71 7.34 19.24 -10.66
C PHE A 71 7.63 20.38 -9.67
N ARG A 72 6.84 21.47 -9.67
CA ARG A 72 7.00 22.55 -8.67
C ARG A 72 6.60 22.08 -7.28
N GLU A 73 5.51 21.33 -7.14
CA GLU A 73 5.09 20.81 -5.83
C GLU A 73 6.07 19.75 -5.32
N MET A 74 6.51 18.81 -6.16
CA MET A 74 7.57 17.85 -5.80
C MET A 74 8.87 18.53 -5.36
N LYS A 75 9.24 19.67 -5.96
CA LYS A 75 10.40 20.48 -5.56
C LYS A 75 10.19 21.13 -4.18
N LYS A 76 9.00 21.65 -3.87
CA LYS A 76 8.68 22.19 -2.54
C LYS A 76 8.73 21.10 -1.46
N LEU A 77 8.23 19.91 -1.77
CA LEU A 77 8.29 18.71 -0.92
C LEU A 77 9.68 18.07 -0.84
N LYS A 78 10.67 18.55 -1.60
CA LYS A 78 12.03 18.00 -1.66
C LYS A 78 12.04 16.50 -1.98
N CYS A 79 11.22 16.06 -2.93
CA CYS A 79 11.10 14.63 -3.27
C CYS A 79 12.44 14.00 -3.69
N GLY A 80 13.38 14.78 -4.24
CA GLY A 80 14.73 14.31 -4.57
C GLY A 80 15.62 13.90 -3.38
N THR A 81 15.20 14.08 -2.12
CA THR A 81 15.91 13.59 -0.93
C THR A 81 15.08 12.64 -0.06
N VAL A 82 13.81 12.39 -0.39
CA VAL A 82 12.86 11.79 0.57
C VAL A 82 13.26 10.37 0.99
N ASP A 83 13.81 9.56 0.09
CA ASP A 83 14.32 8.22 0.41
C ASP A 83 15.49 8.24 1.41
N GLN A 84 16.39 9.23 1.27
CA GLN A 84 17.53 9.42 2.16
C GLN A 84 17.05 9.87 3.55
N ASP A 85 16.01 10.70 3.58
CA ASP A 85 15.36 11.14 4.81
C ASP A 85 14.65 9.95 5.51
N ILE A 86 13.91 9.10 4.76
CA ILE A 86 13.27 7.88 5.27
C ILE A 86 14.30 6.87 5.79
N ALA A 87 15.41 6.66 5.07
CA ALA A 87 16.52 5.82 5.54
C ALA A 87 17.16 6.37 6.83
N SER A 88 17.27 7.70 6.95
CA SER A 88 17.76 8.37 8.16
C SER A 88 16.82 8.18 9.34
N VAL A 89 15.50 8.29 9.13
CA VAL A 89 14.46 7.96 10.13
C VAL A 89 14.53 6.48 10.52
N LYS A 90 14.67 5.55 9.56
CA LYS A 90 14.81 4.11 9.81
C LYS A 90 16.00 3.81 10.72
N ASN A 91 17.15 4.44 10.48
CA ASN A 91 18.34 4.27 11.34
C ASN A 91 18.14 4.90 12.73
N LYS A 92 17.62 6.14 12.80
CA LYS A 92 17.34 6.86 14.06
C LYS A 92 16.39 6.08 14.97
N TYR A 93 15.37 5.45 14.39
CA TYR A 93 14.30 4.74 15.09
C TYR A 93 14.37 3.22 14.94
N LYS A 94 15.54 2.65 14.64
CA LYS A 94 15.74 1.20 14.38
C LYS A 94 15.23 0.25 15.49
N ASN A 95 15.12 0.72 16.73
CA ASN A 95 14.59 -0.04 17.87
C ASN A 95 13.09 0.21 18.14
N ASN A 96 12.46 1.17 17.46
CA ASN A 96 11.03 1.46 17.58
C ASN A 96 10.26 0.67 16.51
N LYS A 97 9.62 -0.43 16.95
CA LYS A 97 8.85 -1.33 16.06
C LYS A 97 7.75 -0.62 15.28
N ALA A 98 7.10 0.40 15.84
CA ALA A 98 6.04 1.12 15.12
C ALA A 98 6.59 1.90 13.92
N VAL A 99 7.74 2.57 14.08
CA VAL A 99 8.41 3.29 12.99
C VAL A 99 8.98 2.33 11.96
N VAL A 100 9.63 1.24 12.40
CA VAL A 100 10.17 0.22 11.47
C VAL A 100 9.06 -0.42 10.64
N ASN A 101 7.92 -0.77 11.25
CA ASN A 101 6.79 -1.34 10.53
C ASN A 101 6.14 -0.33 9.57
N ALA A 102 5.97 0.93 9.97
CA ALA A 102 5.42 1.96 9.09
C ALA A 102 6.31 2.23 7.86
N ILE A 103 7.63 2.20 8.04
CA ILE A 103 8.59 2.31 6.93
C ILE A 103 8.58 1.05 6.05
N GLN A 104 8.38 -0.14 6.63
CA GLN A 104 8.24 -1.37 5.84
C GLN A 104 6.99 -1.30 4.95
N VAL A 105 5.84 -0.93 5.50
CA VAL A 105 4.60 -0.73 4.73
C VAL A 105 4.78 0.30 3.62
N TYR A 106 5.49 1.42 3.88
CA TYR A 106 5.79 2.43 2.85
C TYR A 106 6.58 1.88 1.65
N TYR A 107 7.49 0.91 1.84
CA TYR A 107 8.28 0.32 0.75
C TYR A 107 7.62 -0.89 0.08
N GLU A 108 6.51 -1.40 0.63
CA GLU A 108 5.74 -2.52 0.07
C GLU A 108 4.58 -2.07 -0.83
N ASN A 109 4.45 -0.77 -1.09
CA ASN A 109 3.40 -0.10 -1.87
C ASN A 109 3.98 0.97 -2.80
#